data_AF-A0A965V1Z6-F1
#
_entry.id   AF-A0A965V1Z6-F1
#
_cell.length_a   1.000
_cell.length_b   1.000
_cell.length_c   1.000
_cell.angle_alpha   90.00
_cell.angle_beta   90.00
_cell.angle_gamma   90.00
#
_symmetry.space_group_name_H-M   'P 1'
#
loop_
_entity.id
_entity.type
_entity.pdbx_description
1 polymer ?
#
loop_
_entity_poly.entity_id
_entity_poly.type
_entity_poly.pdbx_seq_one_letter_code
_entity_poly.pdbx_strand_id
1 'polypeptide(L)'
;MNAPTPLNLLLAQPTEAPRLREIPYNYTSFSDREIVIRLLGVAVWDLLLRLRQERRTGRSARMLYEVLGDIWVVQRNPYLQDDLLDNPQRRRQLVDALHHRLGEVQRRRSNEDAERDALVGQLLEAASRAVEAFNAEFEAIASLRKKTARQLKKYTANDNIKFDGLSRVSHVTDATDWRVEYPFVVLTPDTEVEMAGLVKGCIDLGLTIVPRGGGTGYTGGAVPLTWKSAVINTEKLEAMTEVEHIQLAGLDNPVPTIWTEAGVVTQRVADAAERAGYVFAVDP
;
A
#
# COMPACT_ATOMS: atom_id res chain seq x y z
N MET A 1 -27.13 31.81 0.79
CA MET A 1 -27.38 32.18 -0.62
C MET A 1 -26.61 31.22 -1.49
N ASN A 2 -27.29 30.22 -2.04
CA ASN A 2 -26.69 29.20 -2.90
C ASN A 2 -26.81 29.70 -4.34
N ALA A 3 -25.69 30.09 -4.96
CA ALA A 3 -25.67 30.34 -6.39
C ALA A 3 -25.84 28.99 -7.12
N PRO A 4 -26.73 28.87 -8.12
CA PRO A 4 -26.86 27.65 -8.88
C PRO A 4 -25.67 27.55 -9.84
N THR A 5 -24.82 26.54 -9.62
CA THR A 5 -23.78 26.18 -10.58
C THR A 5 -24.46 25.82 -11.91
N PRO A 6 -24.10 26.44 -13.05
CA PRO A 6 -24.76 26.14 -14.32
C PRO A 6 -24.47 24.69 -14.73
N LEU A 7 -25.54 23.95 -15.04
CA LEU A 7 -25.55 22.53 -15.43
C LEU A 7 -24.58 22.17 -16.57
N ASN A 8 -24.12 23.17 -17.33
CA ASN A 8 -23.20 23.01 -18.45
C ASN A 8 -21.78 22.58 -18.03
N LEU A 9 -21.37 22.74 -16.76
CA LEU A 9 -20.10 22.21 -16.26
C LEU A 9 -20.13 20.70 -15.98
N LEU A 10 -21.31 20.11 -15.78
CA LEU A 10 -21.51 18.66 -15.60
C LEU A 10 -21.60 17.89 -16.92
N LEU A 11 -21.80 18.59 -18.05
CA LEU A 11 -21.92 18.01 -19.39
C LEU A 11 -20.61 18.06 -20.20
N ALA A 12 -19.54 18.60 -19.63
CA ALA A 12 -18.20 18.45 -20.18
C ALA A 12 -17.69 17.02 -19.92
N GLN A 13 -18.33 16.04 -20.57
CA GLN A 13 -17.68 14.74 -20.76
C GLN A 13 -16.37 15.01 -21.52
N PRO A 14 -15.21 14.58 -21.00
CA PRO A 14 -14.00 14.64 -21.79
C PRO A 14 -14.23 13.80 -23.05
N THR A 15 -14.22 14.45 -24.21
CA THR A 15 -14.22 13.84 -25.53
C THR A 15 -12.86 13.20 -25.85
N GLU A 16 -12.20 12.62 -24.85
CA GLU A 16 -11.10 11.68 -25.08
C GLU A 16 -11.70 10.27 -25.09
N ALA A 17 -11.58 9.58 -26.23
CA ALA A 17 -11.73 8.13 -26.25
C ALA A 17 -10.95 7.54 -25.07
N PRO A 18 -11.48 6.55 -24.33
CA PRO A 18 -10.78 5.99 -23.18
C PRO A 18 -9.38 5.59 -23.65
N ARG A 19 -8.34 6.19 -23.06
CA ARG A 19 -6.95 5.81 -23.32
C ARG A 19 -6.87 4.30 -23.10
N LEU A 20 -6.80 3.55 -24.19
CA LEU A 20 -6.63 2.10 -24.16
C LEU A 20 -5.34 1.83 -23.38
N ARG A 21 -5.48 1.34 -22.14
CA ARG A 21 -4.33 0.92 -21.33
C ARG A 21 -3.66 -0.25 -22.05
N GLU A 22 -2.35 -0.16 -22.21
CA GLU A 22 -1.55 -1.22 -22.84
C GLU A 22 -1.14 -2.27 -21.81
N ILE A 23 -0.96 -1.86 -20.54
CA ILE A 23 -0.71 -2.78 -19.43
C ILE A 23 -2.04 -3.37 -18.95
N PRO A 24 -2.24 -4.69 -19.07
CA PRO A 24 -3.46 -5.35 -18.62
C PRO A 24 -3.54 -5.37 -17.08
N TYR A 25 -4.74 -5.58 -16.55
CA TYR A 25 -5.02 -5.73 -15.12
C TYR A 25 -4.63 -4.52 -14.26
N ASN A 26 -4.27 -3.40 -14.85
CA ASN A 26 -4.04 -2.17 -14.13
C ASN A 26 -5.40 -1.57 -13.71
N TYR A 27 -5.83 -1.87 -12.48
CA TYR A 27 -6.98 -1.26 -11.81
C TYR A 27 -6.57 -0.09 -10.90
N THR A 28 -5.30 0.30 -10.92
CA THR A 28 -4.77 1.38 -10.08
C THR A 28 -4.87 2.74 -10.77
N SER A 29 -4.68 3.82 -10.00
CA SER A 29 -4.60 5.20 -10.53
C SER A 29 -3.31 5.48 -11.30
N PHE A 30 -2.32 4.57 -11.26
CA PHE A 30 -1.07 4.72 -12.00
C PHE A 30 -1.28 4.53 -13.50
N SER A 31 -0.69 5.42 -14.30
CA SER A 31 -0.56 5.29 -15.74
C SER A 31 0.45 4.21 -16.14
N ASP A 32 0.37 3.71 -17.38
CA ASP A 32 1.33 2.74 -17.91
C ASP A 32 2.78 3.27 -17.83
N ARG A 33 2.96 4.58 -18.03
CA ARG A 33 4.26 5.26 -17.84
C ARG A 33 4.77 5.08 -16.41
N GLU A 34 3.94 5.35 -15.41
CA GLU A 34 4.36 5.27 -14.01
C GLU A 34 4.67 3.83 -13.59
N ILE A 35 3.90 2.86 -14.08
CA ILE A 35 4.17 1.44 -13.84
C ILE A 35 5.50 1.04 -14.47
N VAL A 36 5.74 1.38 -15.73
CA VAL A 36 7.02 1.09 -16.38
C VAL A 36 8.17 1.74 -15.63
N ILE A 37 8.06 3.00 -15.23
CA ILE A 37 9.12 3.69 -14.49
C ILE A 37 9.38 3.02 -13.15
N ARG A 38 8.34 2.57 -12.44
CA ARG A 38 8.48 1.87 -11.15
C ARG A 38 9.13 0.50 -11.30
N LEU A 39 8.77 -0.25 -12.34
CA LEU A 39 9.26 -1.62 -12.55
C LEU A 39 10.63 -1.67 -13.25
N LEU A 40 10.85 -0.80 -14.24
CA LEU A 40 11.98 -0.87 -15.16
C LEU A 40 12.88 0.38 -15.15
N GLY A 41 12.41 1.49 -14.58
CA GLY A 41 13.14 2.76 -14.53
C GLY A 41 12.88 3.71 -15.70
N VAL A 42 13.29 4.97 -15.54
CA VAL A 42 13.05 6.05 -16.50
C VAL A 42 13.72 5.79 -17.86
N ALA A 43 14.97 5.30 -17.85
CA ALA A 43 15.71 5.02 -19.09
C ALA A 43 14.99 4.00 -20.00
N VAL A 44 14.32 3.02 -19.40
CA VAL A 44 13.59 1.98 -20.15
C VAL A 44 12.27 2.52 -20.72
N TRP A 45 11.62 3.45 -20.03
CA TRP A 45 10.48 4.17 -20.58
C TRP A 45 10.85 4.97 -21.83
N ASP A 46 11.98 5.69 -21.81
CA ASP A 46 12.45 6.45 -22.97
C ASP A 46 12.79 5.52 -24.15
N LEU A 47 13.37 4.35 -23.87
CA LEU A 47 13.62 3.32 -24.86
C LEU A 47 12.32 2.81 -25.50
N LEU A 48 11.28 2.55 -24.70
CA LEU A 48 9.96 2.16 -25.21
C LEU A 48 9.33 3.24 -26.10
N LEU A 49 9.50 4.52 -25.75
CA LEU A 49 9.01 5.62 -26.57
C LEU A 49 9.71 5.67 -27.93
N ARG A 50 11.02 5.44 -27.99
CA ARG A 50 11.78 5.35 -29.24
C ARG A 50 11.28 4.21 -30.12
N LEU A 51 11.20 3.00 -29.57
CA LEU A 51 10.70 1.81 -30.29
C LEU A 51 9.25 1.96 -30.78
N ARG A 52 8.42 2.75 -30.07
CA ARG A 52 7.03 3.01 -30.47
C ARG A 52 6.92 3.88 -31.72
N GLN A 53 7.84 4.82 -31.94
CA GLN A 53 7.83 5.71 -33.11
C GLN A 53 8.06 4.94 -34.42
N GLU A 54 8.75 3.80 -34.35
CA GLU A 54 9.10 2.99 -35.52
C GLU A 54 7.96 2.09 -36.03
N ARG A 55 6.80 2.02 -35.34
CA ARG A 55 5.53 1.36 -35.75
C ARG A 55 5.63 -0.06 -36.37
N ARG A 56 6.68 -0.83 -36.09
CA ARG A 56 6.94 -2.14 -36.73
C ARG A 56 6.38 -3.37 -36.00
N THR A 57 6.23 -3.39 -34.66
CA THR A 57 5.85 -4.63 -33.93
C THR A 57 4.91 -4.41 -32.73
N GLY A 58 3.60 -4.51 -32.94
CA GLY A 58 2.61 -4.44 -31.85
C GLY A 58 2.57 -5.69 -30.95
N ARG A 59 2.85 -6.89 -31.50
CA ARG A 59 2.73 -8.15 -30.75
C ARG A 59 3.80 -8.30 -29.66
N SER A 60 5.06 -8.00 -29.95
CA SER A 60 6.15 -8.07 -28.97
C SER A 60 5.99 -7.04 -27.84
N ALA A 61 5.54 -5.83 -28.18
CA ALA A 61 5.22 -4.80 -27.18
C ALA A 61 4.08 -5.25 -26.26
N ARG A 62 3.00 -5.81 -26.83
CA ARG A 62 1.89 -6.36 -26.05
C ARG A 62 2.34 -7.44 -25.06
N MET A 63 3.19 -8.37 -25.49
CA MET A 63 3.70 -9.43 -24.61
C MET A 63 4.54 -8.89 -23.46
N LEU A 64 5.34 -7.85 -23.71
CA LEU A 64 6.06 -7.17 -22.64
C LEU A 64 5.10 -6.51 -21.65
N TYR A 65 4.09 -5.79 -22.14
CA TYR A 65 3.10 -5.18 -21.25
C TYR A 65 2.29 -6.21 -20.46
N GLU A 66 2.00 -7.38 -21.03
CA GLU A 66 1.41 -8.51 -20.31
C GLU A 66 2.33 -9.01 -19.17
N VAL A 67 3.65 -9.10 -19.39
CA VAL A 67 4.60 -9.44 -18.32
C VAL A 67 4.60 -8.38 -17.20
N LEU A 68 4.62 -7.10 -17.56
CA LEU A 68 4.57 -6.01 -16.57
C LEU A 68 3.24 -5.96 -15.82
N GLY A 69 2.13 -6.24 -16.52
CA GLY A 69 0.80 -6.32 -15.92
C GLY A 69 0.69 -7.44 -14.88
N ASP A 70 1.25 -8.62 -15.18
CA ASP A 70 1.25 -9.76 -14.26
C ASP A 70 2.11 -9.50 -13.01
N ILE A 71 3.26 -8.81 -13.15
CA ILE A 71 4.05 -8.36 -11.98
C ILE A 71 3.25 -7.33 -11.17
N TRP A 72 2.69 -6.33 -11.85
CA TRP A 72 2.00 -5.21 -11.22
C TRP A 72 0.76 -5.65 -10.45
N VAL A 73 -0.07 -6.52 -11.04
CA VAL A 73 -1.31 -6.99 -10.41
C VAL A 73 -1.03 -7.73 -9.11
N VAL A 74 0.06 -8.50 -9.06
CA VAL A 74 0.47 -9.22 -7.85
C VAL A 74 1.03 -8.27 -6.80
N GLN A 75 1.91 -7.33 -7.18
CA GLN A 75 2.45 -6.33 -6.24
C GLN A 75 1.37 -5.44 -5.63
N ARG A 76 0.26 -5.22 -6.35
CA ARG A 76 -0.87 -4.38 -5.92
C ARG A 76 -2.05 -5.16 -5.36
N ASN A 77 -1.88 -6.46 -5.09
CA ASN A 77 -2.93 -7.29 -4.52
C ASN A 77 -2.38 -8.19 -3.40
N PRO A 78 -2.58 -7.81 -2.12
CA PRO A 78 -2.17 -8.61 -0.98
C PRO A 78 -2.69 -10.05 -1.00
N TYR A 79 -3.87 -10.32 -1.56
CA TYR A 79 -4.42 -11.67 -1.65
C TYR A 79 -3.65 -12.55 -2.66
N LEU A 80 -3.27 -11.99 -3.81
CA LEU A 80 -2.41 -12.71 -4.76
C LEU A 80 -1.01 -12.92 -4.19
N GLN A 81 -0.48 -11.92 -3.49
CA GLN A 81 0.82 -12.03 -2.83
C GLN A 81 0.80 -13.14 -1.78
N ASP A 82 -0.24 -13.22 -0.95
CA ASP A 82 -0.40 -14.27 0.07
C ASP A 82 -0.55 -15.66 -0.57
N ASP A 83 -1.38 -15.82 -1.62
CA ASP A 83 -1.52 -17.10 -2.34
C ASP A 83 -0.19 -17.59 -2.90
N LEU A 84 0.62 -16.69 -3.48
CA LEU A 84 1.92 -17.03 -4.07
C LEU A 84 3.03 -17.24 -3.02
N LEU A 85 2.91 -16.62 -1.83
CA LEU A 85 3.76 -16.92 -0.67
C LEU A 85 3.47 -18.32 -0.11
N ASP A 86 2.20 -18.68 -0.02
CA ASP A 86 1.75 -19.95 0.55
C ASP A 86 1.86 -21.12 -0.44
N ASN A 87 1.87 -20.83 -1.75
CA ASN A 87 1.97 -21.82 -2.81
C ASN A 87 3.20 -21.61 -3.71
N PRO A 88 4.38 -22.14 -3.33
CA PRO A 88 5.62 -22.00 -4.11
C PRO A 88 5.53 -22.59 -5.53
N GLN A 89 4.66 -23.58 -5.76
CA GLN A 89 4.47 -24.18 -7.08
C GLN A 89 3.75 -23.21 -8.02
N ARG A 90 2.66 -22.57 -7.56
CA ARG A 90 1.97 -21.51 -8.32
C ARG A 90 2.90 -20.35 -8.63
N ARG A 91 3.70 -19.92 -7.65
CA ARG A 91 4.73 -18.89 -7.84
C ARG A 91 5.71 -19.28 -8.95
N ARG A 92 6.22 -20.51 -8.93
CA ARG A 92 7.12 -21.00 -9.98
C ARG A 92 6.45 -21.01 -11.36
N GLN A 93 5.21 -21.49 -11.45
CA GLN A 93 4.46 -21.50 -12.71
C GLN A 93 4.25 -20.10 -13.29
N LEU A 94 3.93 -19.11 -12.44
CA LEU A 94 3.84 -17.71 -12.86
C LEU A 94 5.19 -17.21 -13.40
N VAL A 95 6.27 -17.39 -12.65
CA VAL A 95 7.61 -16.94 -13.05
C VAL A 95 8.07 -17.61 -14.35
N ASP A 96 7.85 -18.91 -14.50
CA ASP A 96 8.15 -19.66 -15.72
C ASP A 96 7.36 -19.11 -16.92
N ALA A 97 6.08 -18.76 -16.72
CA ALA A 97 5.25 -18.16 -17.76
C ALA A 97 5.75 -16.77 -18.17
N LEU A 98 6.21 -15.94 -17.23
CA LEU A 98 6.80 -14.63 -17.52
C LEU A 98 8.08 -14.78 -18.34
N HIS A 99 9.00 -15.67 -17.93
CA HIS A 99 10.22 -15.96 -18.69
C HIS A 99 9.91 -16.53 -20.08
N HIS A 100 8.89 -17.39 -20.21
CA HIS A 100 8.48 -17.92 -21.51
C HIS A 100 8.05 -16.79 -22.47
N ARG A 101 7.23 -15.85 -22.01
CA ARG A 101 6.79 -14.70 -22.83
C ARG A 101 7.98 -13.81 -23.23
N LEU A 102 8.90 -13.53 -22.32
CA LEU A 102 10.13 -12.80 -22.66
C LEU A 102 10.99 -13.57 -23.69
N GLY A 103 11.09 -14.89 -23.56
CA GLY A 103 11.78 -15.75 -24.52
C GLY A 103 11.15 -15.74 -25.92
N GLU A 104 9.82 -15.68 -26.02
CA GLU A 104 9.13 -15.50 -27.30
C GLU A 104 9.42 -14.13 -27.95
N VAL A 105 9.55 -13.07 -27.16
CA VAL A 105 9.96 -11.75 -27.67
C VAL A 105 11.41 -11.80 -28.16
N GLN A 106 12.31 -12.45 -27.40
CA GLN A 106 13.70 -12.66 -27.80
C GLN A 106 13.81 -13.44 -29.12
N ARG A 107 12.99 -14.47 -29.36
CA ARG A 107 12.99 -15.23 -30.63
C ARG A 107 12.53 -14.42 -31.84
N ARG A 108 11.79 -13.33 -31.63
CA ARG A 108 11.28 -12.45 -32.71
C ARG A 108 12.20 -11.28 -33.02
N ARG A 109 13.35 -11.21 -32.35
CA ARG A 109 14.42 -10.28 -32.69
C ARG A 109 14.95 -10.56 -34.09
N SER A 110 15.31 -9.50 -34.80
CA SER A 110 15.79 -9.56 -36.18
C SER A 110 17.01 -8.68 -36.33
N ASN A 111 18.04 -9.20 -36.99
CA ASN A 111 19.28 -8.47 -37.26
C ASN A 111 19.17 -7.53 -38.47
N GLU A 112 18.00 -7.42 -39.10
CA GLU A 112 17.75 -6.49 -40.21
C GLU A 112 17.96 -5.02 -39.81
N ASP A 113 17.78 -4.71 -38.52
CA ASP A 113 17.96 -3.39 -37.95
C ASP A 113 18.75 -3.53 -36.64
N ALA A 114 20.08 -3.46 -36.74
CA ALA A 114 20.99 -3.71 -35.63
C ALA A 114 20.81 -2.72 -34.47
N GLU A 115 20.48 -1.46 -34.77
CA GLU A 115 20.23 -0.44 -33.74
C GLU A 115 18.96 -0.78 -32.95
N ARG A 116 17.87 -1.07 -33.65
CA ARG A 116 16.61 -1.48 -33.03
C ARG A 116 16.75 -2.79 -32.25
N ASP A 117 17.48 -3.76 -32.79
CA ASP A 117 17.72 -5.04 -32.13
C ASP A 117 18.47 -4.88 -30.80
N ALA A 118 19.44 -3.96 -30.76
CA ALA A 118 20.15 -3.60 -29.54
C ALA A 118 19.21 -2.97 -28.51
N LEU A 119 18.30 -2.08 -28.93
CA LEU A 119 17.30 -1.48 -28.04
C LEU A 119 16.33 -2.52 -27.48
N VAL A 120 15.82 -3.43 -28.31
CA VAL A 120 14.96 -4.54 -27.85
C VAL A 120 15.71 -5.47 -26.90
N GLY A 121 17.01 -5.70 -27.12
CA GLY A 121 17.88 -6.43 -26.19
C GLY A 121 17.92 -5.80 -24.80
N GLN A 122 18.22 -4.49 -24.73
CA GLN A 122 18.26 -3.75 -23.45
C GLN A 122 16.91 -3.80 -22.70
N LEU A 123 15.80 -3.72 -23.45
CA LEU A 123 14.45 -3.83 -22.89
C LEU A 123 14.19 -5.20 -22.27
N LEU A 124 14.59 -6.28 -22.96
CA LEU A 124 14.40 -7.64 -22.48
C LEU A 124 15.29 -7.95 -21.28
N GLU A 125 16.50 -7.42 -21.23
CA GLU A 125 17.35 -7.50 -20.06
C GLU A 125 16.73 -6.80 -18.85
N ALA A 126 16.21 -5.59 -19.04
CA ALA A 126 15.51 -4.86 -17.97
C ALA A 126 14.28 -5.62 -17.48
N ALA A 127 13.46 -6.14 -18.39
CA ALA A 127 12.29 -6.93 -18.05
C ALA A 127 12.65 -8.24 -17.33
N SER A 128 13.72 -8.92 -17.76
CA SER A 128 14.19 -10.15 -17.12
C SER A 128 14.65 -9.88 -15.68
N ARG A 129 15.41 -8.79 -15.47
CA ARG A 129 15.80 -8.35 -14.11
C ARG A 129 14.57 -8.04 -13.25
N ALA A 130 13.52 -7.45 -13.81
CA ALA A 130 12.29 -7.19 -13.07
C ALA A 130 11.57 -8.48 -12.65
N VAL A 131 11.52 -9.50 -13.51
CA VAL A 131 10.97 -10.82 -13.17
C VAL A 131 11.79 -11.51 -12.07
N GLU A 132 13.13 -11.44 -12.16
CA GLU A 132 14.02 -11.99 -11.14
C GLU A 132 13.84 -11.28 -9.79
N ALA A 133 13.80 -9.95 -9.79
CA ALA A 133 13.57 -9.14 -8.60
C ALA A 133 12.19 -9.44 -7.97
N PHE A 134 11.15 -9.53 -8.79
CA PHE A 134 9.81 -9.92 -8.37
C PHE A 134 9.80 -11.29 -7.68
N ASN A 135 10.48 -12.30 -8.24
CA ASN A 135 10.55 -13.63 -7.63
C ASN A 135 11.35 -13.61 -6.31
N ALA A 136 12.48 -12.89 -6.26
CA ALA A 136 13.31 -12.76 -5.07
C ALA A 136 12.60 -12.02 -3.92
N GLU A 137 11.70 -11.08 -4.24
CA GLU A 137 10.90 -10.34 -3.28
C GLU A 137 10.07 -11.25 -2.37
N PHE A 138 9.50 -12.34 -2.91
CA PHE A 138 8.74 -13.31 -2.09
C PHE A 138 9.58 -13.95 -0.99
N GLU A 139 10.83 -14.28 -1.27
CA GLU A 139 11.73 -14.88 -0.27
C GLU A 139 12.13 -13.86 0.79
N ALA A 140 12.40 -12.62 0.37
CA ALA A 140 12.67 -11.51 1.28
C ALA A 140 11.49 -11.25 2.22
N ILE A 141 10.26 -11.21 1.68
CA ILE A 141 9.03 -11.03 2.45
C ILE A 141 8.80 -12.20 3.40
N ALA A 142 8.92 -13.44 2.94
CA ALA A 142 8.74 -14.61 3.81
C ALA A 142 9.76 -14.62 4.97
N SER A 143 11.02 -14.28 4.70
CA SER A 143 12.07 -14.15 5.71
C SER A 143 11.74 -13.04 6.71
N LEU A 144 11.30 -11.88 6.23
CA LEU A 144 10.92 -10.76 7.07
C LEU A 144 9.67 -11.08 7.91
N ARG A 145 8.67 -11.78 7.38
CA ARG A 145 7.47 -12.22 8.14
C ARG A 145 7.87 -13.11 9.31
N LYS A 146 8.73 -14.11 9.07
CA LYS A 146 9.24 -15.01 10.13
C LYS A 146 10.00 -14.24 11.22
N LYS A 147 10.89 -13.33 10.82
CA LYS A 147 11.66 -12.48 11.76
C LYS A 147 10.73 -11.59 12.58
N THR A 148 9.79 -10.92 11.91
CA THR A 148 8.82 -10.01 12.53
C THR A 148 7.93 -10.74 13.53
N ALA A 149 7.31 -11.85 13.13
CA ALA A 149 6.49 -12.67 14.02
C ALA A 149 7.27 -13.13 15.26
N ARG A 150 8.50 -13.62 15.06
CA ARG A 150 9.37 -14.06 16.18
C ARG A 150 9.73 -12.93 17.14
N GLN A 151 9.94 -11.72 16.63
CA GLN A 151 10.35 -10.57 17.42
C GLN A 151 9.17 -9.95 18.17
N LEU A 152 8.06 -9.71 17.47
CA LEU A 152 6.91 -8.98 18.02
C LEU A 152 6.03 -9.84 18.92
N LYS A 153 6.01 -11.17 18.76
CA LYS A 153 5.27 -12.08 19.66
C LYS A 153 5.76 -12.08 21.11
N LYS A 154 6.89 -11.41 21.39
CA LYS A 154 7.40 -11.19 22.74
C LYS A 154 6.63 -10.09 23.48
N TYR A 155 5.94 -9.23 22.74
CA TYR A 155 5.27 -8.05 23.25
C TYR A 155 3.75 -8.12 23.12
N THR A 156 3.24 -8.85 22.12
CA THR A 156 1.80 -9.00 21.86
C THR A 156 1.46 -10.46 21.55
N ALA A 157 0.16 -10.80 21.61
CA ALA A 157 -0.37 -12.06 21.11
C ALA A 157 -0.15 -12.21 19.58
N ASN A 158 -0.09 -13.46 19.10
CA ASN A 158 0.29 -13.75 17.71
C ASN A 158 -0.77 -13.28 16.68
N ASP A 159 -2.04 -13.35 17.06
CA ASP A 159 -3.19 -12.89 16.28
C ASP A 159 -3.26 -11.37 16.12
N ASN A 160 -2.54 -10.62 16.96
CA ASN A 160 -2.35 -9.17 16.80
C ASN A 160 -1.27 -8.80 15.78
N ILE A 161 -0.54 -9.78 15.22
CA ILE A 161 0.49 -9.55 14.21
C ILE A 161 -0.05 -10.01 12.85
N LYS A 162 -0.70 -9.09 12.14
CA LYS A 162 -1.53 -9.40 10.98
C LYS A 162 -0.78 -9.14 9.68
N PHE A 163 -0.52 -10.22 8.94
CA PHE A 163 0.08 -10.17 7.60
C PHE A 163 -0.94 -10.40 6.48
N ASP A 164 -2.18 -10.74 6.84
CA ASP A 164 -3.22 -11.14 5.90
C ASP A 164 -3.70 -9.97 5.02
N GLY A 165 -4.19 -10.32 3.84
CA GLY A 165 -4.70 -9.35 2.88
C GLY A 165 -5.80 -8.44 3.40
N LEU A 166 -6.76 -8.93 4.21
CA LEU A 166 -7.86 -8.10 4.72
C LEU A 166 -7.34 -6.98 5.60
N SER A 167 -6.51 -7.33 6.59
CA SER A 167 -5.90 -6.35 7.48
C SER A 167 -5.09 -5.32 6.69
N ARG A 168 -4.24 -5.75 5.76
CA ARG A 168 -3.41 -4.85 4.96
C ARG A 168 -4.22 -3.94 4.03
N VAL A 169 -5.31 -4.46 3.44
CA VAL A 169 -6.20 -3.69 2.57
C VAL A 169 -7.00 -2.65 3.36
N SER A 170 -7.52 -2.99 4.54
CA SER A 170 -8.27 -2.03 5.36
C SER A 170 -7.40 -0.91 5.94
N HIS A 171 -6.08 -1.08 5.94
CA HIS A 171 -5.12 -0.13 6.53
C HIS A 171 -4.23 0.58 5.50
N VAL A 172 -4.55 0.47 4.21
CA VAL A 172 -3.76 1.05 3.10
C VAL A 172 -4.01 2.55 2.88
N THR A 173 -5.14 3.09 3.37
CA THR A 173 -5.57 4.47 3.12
C THR A 173 -6.29 5.07 4.31
N ASP A 174 -6.31 6.40 4.40
CA ASP A 174 -7.23 7.18 5.22
C ASP A 174 -8.37 7.78 4.36
N ALA A 175 -9.08 8.80 4.87
CA ALA A 175 -10.19 9.46 4.18
C ALA A 175 -9.79 10.21 2.90
N THR A 176 -8.49 10.33 2.60
CA THR A 176 -8.03 10.82 1.29
C THR A 176 -8.28 9.84 0.15
N ASP A 177 -8.56 8.57 0.46
CA ASP A 177 -8.62 7.45 -0.48
C ASP A 177 -7.29 7.19 -1.24
N TRP A 178 -6.20 7.80 -0.79
CA TRP A 178 -4.88 7.70 -1.41
C TRP A 178 -4.19 6.38 -1.05
N ARG A 179 -3.96 5.53 -2.06
CA ARG A 179 -3.36 4.20 -1.91
C ARG A 179 -1.96 4.14 -2.52
N VAL A 180 -0.95 4.50 -1.74
CA VAL A 180 0.46 4.48 -2.20
C VAL A 180 1.06 3.10 -2.08
N GLU A 181 1.21 2.56 -0.87
CA GLU A 181 1.71 1.20 -0.64
C GLU A 181 0.85 0.44 0.37
N TYR A 182 0.81 -0.88 0.22
CA TYR A 182 0.24 -1.74 1.26
C TYR A 182 1.24 -1.89 2.42
N PRO A 183 0.78 -1.83 3.68
CA PRO A 183 1.67 -2.06 4.80
C PRO A 183 2.18 -3.51 4.77
N PHE A 184 3.39 -3.74 5.26
CA PHE A 184 3.94 -5.08 5.38
C PHE A 184 3.24 -5.87 6.49
N VAL A 185 2.90 -5.20 7.60
CA VAL A 185 2.21 -5.79 8.75
C VAL A 185 1.27 -4.76 9.38
N VAL A 186 0.14 -5.24 9.91
CA VAL A 186 -0.74 -4.47 10.80
C VAL A 186 -0.65 -5.05 12.20
N LEU A 187 -0.41 -4.19 13.18
CA LEU A 187 -0.30 -4.55 14.60
C LEU A 187 -1.53 -4.02 15.33
N THR A 188 -2.21 -4.88 16.11
CA THR A 188 -3.44 -4.55 16.82
C THR A 188 -3.31 -4.87 18.32
N PRO A 189 -2.48 -4.12 19.08
CA PRO A 189 -2.25 -4.39 20.50
C PRO A 189 -3.56 -4.45 21.31
N ASP A 190 -3.56 -5.20 22.41
CA ASP A 190 -4.69 -5.24 23.35
C ASP A 190 -4.57 -4.17 24.43
N THR A 191 -3.35 -3.74 24.76
CA THR A 191 -3.07 -2.77 25.83
C THR A 191 -1.99 -1.77 25.46
N GLU A 192 -2.01 -0.58 26.07
CA GLU A 192 -0.97 0.44 25.88
C GLU A 192 0.43 -0.01 26.32
N VAL A 193 0.52 -0.96 27.27
CA VAL A 193 1.79 -1.50 27.77
C VAL A 193 2.61 -2.17 26.67
N GLU A 194 1.95 -2.73 25.65
CA GLU A 194 2.60 -3.40 24.52
C GLU A 194 3.30 -2.42 23.58
N MET A 195 2.84 -1.17 23.53
CA MET A 195 3.24 -0.17 22.52
C MET A 195 4.74 0.05 22.47
N ALA A 196 5.39 0.23 23.63
CA ALA A 196 6.83 0.47 23.68
C ALA A 196 7.63 -0.70 23.08
N GLY A 197 7.20 -1.94 23.36
CA GLY A 197 7.81 -3.16 22.82
C GLY A 197 7.60 -3.29 21.31
N LEU A 198 6.39 -3.01 20.83
CA LEU A 198 6.04 -3.04 19.40
C LEU A 198 6.82 -2.00 18.62
N VAL A 199 6.85 -0.75 19.08
CA VAL A 199 7.60 0.35 18.44
C VAL A 199 9.09 0.01 18.35
N LYS A 200 9.68 -0.43 19.47
CA LYS A 200 11.09 -0.86 19.48
C LYS A 200 11.34 -2.01 18.51
N GLY A 201 10.47 -3.02 18.51
CA GLY A 201 10.58 -4.16 17.61
C GLY A 201 10.50 -3.78 16.13
N CYS A 202 9.61 -2.86 15.77
CA CYS A 202 9.50 -2.32 14.42
C CYS A 202 10.76 -1.56 13.99
N ILE A 203 11.33 -0.73 14.87
CA ILE A 203 12.58 0.00 14.62
C ILE A 203 13.74 -0.98 14.37
N ASP A 204 13.90 -1.99 15.23
CA ASP A 204 14.94 -3.01 15.09
C ASP A 204 14.83 -3.81 13.78
N LEU A 205 13.61 -3.99 13.26
CA LEU A 205 13.32 -4.64 11.96
C LEU A 205 13.50 -3.68 10.76
N GLY A 206 13.71 -2.39 11.01
CA GLY A 206 13.78 -1.34 10.00
C GLY A 206 12.44 -1.14 9.28
N LEU A 207 11.33 -1.24 10.01
CA LEU A 207 9.99 -0.95 9.51
C LEU A 207 9.63 0.51 9.79
N THR A 208 9.09 1.22 8.79
CA THR A 208 8.46 2.53 9.00
C THR A 208 7.17 2.34 9.80
N ILE A 209 7.00 3.09 10.89
CA ILE A 209 5.82 2.98 11.76
C ILE A 209 4.78 4.01 11.33
N VAL A 210 3.54 3.57 11.15
CA VAL A 210 2.38 4.41 10.86
C VAL A 210 1.35 4.21 11.98
N PRO A 211 1.23 5.15 12.95
CA PRO A 211 0.18 5.08 13.95
C PRO A 211 -1.18 5.37 13.30
N ARG A 212 -2.21 4.63 13.71
CA ARG A 212 -3.55 4.75 13.12
C ARG A 212 -4.64 4.46 14.14
N GLY A 213 -5.59 5.38 14.29
CA GLY A 213 -6.91 5.13 14.88
C GLY A 213 -7.93 4.79 13.78
N GLY A 214 -9.10 5.43 13.78
CA GLY A 214 -10.16 5.17 12.79
C GLY A 214 -9.83 5.49 11.32
N GLY A 215 -8.66 6.08 11.01
CA GLY A 215 -8.24 6.35 9.63
C GLY A 215 -9.05 7.43 8.90
N THR A 216 -9.64 8.39 9.63
CA THR A 216 -10.52 9.43 9.08
C THR A 216 -9.78 10.72 8.66
N GLY A 217 -8.46 10.74 8.71
CA GLY A 217 -7.66 11.93 8.35
C GLY A 217 -7.71 12.28 6.85
N TYR A 218 -7.68 13.58 6.54
CA TYR A 218 -7.76 14.11 5.17
C TYR A 218 -6.42 14.60 4.60
N THR A 219 -5.30 14.24 5.23
CA THR A 219 -3.96 14.73 4.88
C THR A 219 -2.98 13.63 4.48
N GLY A 220 -3.42 12.37 4.44
CA GLY A 220 -2.54 11.23 4.12
C GLY A 220 -1.69 10.76 5.30
N GLY A 221 -1.96 11.24 6.52
CA GLY A 221 -1.13 10.98 7.71
C GLY A 221 -1.07 9.51 8.13
N ALA A 222 -2.06 8.70 7.75
CA ALA A 222 -2.09 7.27 8.03
C ALA A 222 -1.88 6.39 6.77
N VAL A 223 -1.38 6.98 5.68
CA VAL A 223 -1.13 6.26 4.41
C VAL A 223 0.30 5.70 4.40
N PRO A 224 0.50 4.38 4.22
CA PRO A 224 1.83 3.82 4.07
C PRO A 224 2.46 4.23 2.74
N LEU A 225 3.68 4.80 2.81
CA LEU A 225 4.44 5.26 1.63
C LEU A 225 5.54 4.29 1.18
N THR A 226 5.73 3.21 1.94
CA THR A 226 6.69 2.14 1.64
C THR A 226 6.07 0.80 1.98
N TRP A 227 6.35 -0.23 1.17
CA TRP A 227 5.94 -1.59 1.47
C TRP A 227 6.51 -2.05 2.81
N LYS A 228 7.70 -1.58 3.19
CA LYS A 228 8.40 -1.96 4.43
C LYS A 228 7.92 -1.13 5.63
N SER A 229 6.61 -1.15 5.87
CA SER A 229 5.94 -0.40 6.94
C SER A 229 5.09 -1.28 7.86
N ALA A 230 4.96 -0.86 9.12
CA ALA A 230 4.05 -1.42 10.09
C ALA A 230 3.00 -0.37 10.44
N VAL A 231 1.72 -0.69 10.22
CA VAL A 231 0.63 0.11 10.76
C VAL A 231 0.36 -0.38 12.18
N ILE A 232 0.35 0.50 13.17
CA ILE A 232 -0.08 0.17 14.54
C ILE A 232 -1.48 0.74 14.71
N ASN A 233 -2.48 -0.14 14.71
CA ASN A 233 -3.88 0.20 14.90
C ASN A 233 -4.20 0.27 16.40
N THR A 234 -4.61 1.44 16.87
CA THR A 234 -4.94 1.72 18.28
C THR A 234 -6.42 1.56 18.61
N GLU A 235 -7.30 1.19 17.66
CA GLU A 235 -8.76 1.12 17.84
C GLU A 235 -9.21 0.13 18.94
N LYS A 236 -8.39 -0.85 19.31
CA LYS A 236 -8.67 -1.76 20.45
C LYS A 236 -8.39 -1.14 21.81
N LEU A 237 -7.63 -0.03 21.87
CA LEU A 237 -7.24 0.64 23.10
C LEU A 237 -8.37 1.60 23.50
N GLU A 238 -9.46 1.04 24.01
CA GLU A 238 -10.73 1.75 24.23
C GLU A 238 -11.10 1.94 25.70
N ALA A 239 -10.17 1.70 26.64
CA ALA A 239 -10.42 1.94 28.04
C ALA A 239 -10.58 3.43 28.32
N MET A 240 -11.54 3.77 29.20
CA MET A 240 -11.80 5.13 29.64
C MET A 240 -12.42 5.14 31.04
N THR A 241 -12.26 6.27 31.74
CA THR A 241 -12.98 6.54 33.00
C THR A 241 -14.30 7.26 32.73
N GLU A 242 -15.13 7.39 33.78
CA GLU A 242 -16.13 8.47 33.82
C GLU A 242 -15.44 9.79 34.22
N VAL A 243 -16.22 10.86 34.41
CA VAL A 243 -15.68 12.15 34.89
C VAL A 243 -15.15 12.02 36.32
N GLU A 244 -13.87 12.32 36.49
CA GLU A 244 -13.18 12.42 37.78
C GLU A 244 -12.68 13.84 38.00
N HIS A 245 -12.74 14.32 39.26
CA HIS A 245 -12.19 15.62 39.61
C HIS A 245 -10.73 15.46 40.01
N ILE A 246 -9.82 15.89 39.14
CA ILE A 246 -8.37 15.76 39.34
C ILE A 246 -7.77 17.15 39.59
N GLN A 247 -6.89 17.22 40.60
CA GLN A 247 -6.07 18.39 40.84
C GLN A 247 -4.92 18.44 39.82
N LEU A 248 -5.04 19.29 38.80
CA LEU A 248 -3.96 19.50 37.82
C LEU A 248 -2.93 20.50 38.35
N ALA A 249 -1.68 20.33 37.92
CA ALA A 249 -0.58 21.22 38.29
C ALA A 249 -0.85 22.65 37.77
N GLY A 250 -0.79 23.63 38.67
CA GLY A 250 -0.99 25.05 38.34
C GLY A 250 -2.44 25.56 38.41
N LEU A 251 -3.39 24.74 38.87
CA LEU A 251 -4.78 25.17 39.11
C LEU A 251 -5.08 25.21 40.61
N ASP A 252 -5.97 26.12 41.03
CA ASP A 252 -6.34 26.28 42.44
C ASP A 252 -7.39 25.27 42.91
N ASN A 253 -8.12 24.64 41.98
CA ASN A 253 -9.20 23.70 42.27
C ASN A 253 -9.12 22.47 41.35
N PRO A 254 -9.61 21.30 41.81
CA PRO A 254 -9.80 20.14 40.95
C PRO A 254 -10.73 20.44 39.78
N VAL A 255 -10.43 19.88 38.61
CA VAL A 255 -11.21 20.05 37.39
C VAL A 255 -11.77 18.72 36.90
N PRO A 256 -12.93 18.71 36.23
CA PRO A 256 -13.48 17.50 35.64
C PRO A 256 -12.59 17.00 34.51
N THR A 257 -12.23 15.73 34.57
CA THR A 257 -11.33 15.06 33.63
C THR A 257 -11.85 13.68 33.29
N ILE A 258 -11.54 13.22 32.08
CA ILE A 258 -11.78 11.85 31.63
C ILE A 258 -10.43 11.32 31.14
N TRP A 259 -9.98 10.19 31.67
CA TRP A 259 -8.84 9.48 31.11
C TRP A 259 -9.32 8.55 30.00
N THR A 260 -8.57 8.49 28.91
CA THR A 260 -8.87 7.67 27.73
C THR A 260 -7.60 7.06 27.17
N GLU A 261 -7.68 5.80 26.74
CA GLU A 261 -6.71 5.24 25.81
C GLU A 261 -6.92 5.81 24.39
N ALA A 262 -5.91 5.64 23.52
CA ALA A 262 -5.85 6.28 22.19
C ALA A 262 -6.92 5.83 21.17
N GLY A 263 -7.62 4.73 21.41
CA GLY A 263 -8.66 4.17 20.53
C GLY A 263 -10.08 4.59 20.87
N VAL A 264 -10.29 5.34 21.96
CA VAL A 264 -11.63 5.77 22.38
C VAL A 264 -12.24 6.71 21.32
N VAL A 265 -13.43 6.35 20.85
CA VAL A 265 -14.21 7.17 19.92
C VAL A 265 -14.71 8.43 20.62
N THR A 266 -14.55 9.60 19.99
CA THR A 266 -14.92 10.93 20.51
C THR A 266 -16.34 10.97 21.10
N GLN A 267 -17.31 10.32 20.44
CA GLN A 267 -18.70 10.26 20.92
C GLN A 267 -18.81 9.67 22.33
N ARG A 268 -18.05 8.61 22.66
CA ARG A 268 -18.10 8.00 23.99
C ARG A 268 -17.61 8.94 25.08
N VAL A 269 -16.62 9.79 24.76
CA VAL A 269 -16.12 10.83 25.67
C VAL A 269 -17.17 11.92 25.87
N ALA A 270 -17.86 12.33 24.80
CA ALA A 270 -18.96 13.29 24.88
C ALA A 270 -20.11 12.77 25.74
N ASP A 271 -20.53 11.52 25.53
CA ASP A 271 -21.60 10.89 26.32
C ASP A 271 -21.24 10.80 27.82
N ALA A 272 -19.98 10.50 28.15
CA ALA A 272 -19.49 10.44 29.53
C ALA A 272 -19.46 11.83 30.20
N ALA A 273 -19.06 12.86 29.46
CA ALA A 273 -19.13 14.23 29.93
C ALA A 273 -20.58 14.66 30.20
N GLU A 274 -21.50 14.37 29.26
CA GLU A 274 -22.91 14.77 29.36
C GLU A 274 -23.60 14.13 30.57
N ARG A 275 -23.34 12.85 30.85
CA ARG A 275 -23.85 12.15 32.05
C ARG A 275 -23.46 12.85 33.36
N ALA A 276 -22.31 13.52 33.39
CA ALA A 276 -21.81 14.25 34.55
C ALA A 276 -22.17 15.76 34.53
N GLY A 277 -23.00 16.20 33.57
CA GLY A 277 -23.40 17.61 33.42
C GLY A 277 -22.36 18.50 32.76
N TYR A 278 -21.38 17.92 32.06
CA TYR A 278 -20.32 18.62 31.34
C TYR A 278 -20.48 18.48 29.82
N VAL A 279 -19.75 19.30 29.07
CA VAL A 279 -19.69 19.24 27.61
C VAL A 279 -18.27 18.95 27.17
N PHE A 280 -18.07 17.89 26.39
CA PHE A 280 -16.82 17.67 25.67
C PHE A 280 -16.91 18.38 24.31
N ALA A 281 -16.21 19.51 24.17
CA ALA A 281 -16.39 20.44 23.05
C ALA A 281 -15.70 20.02 21.73
N VAL A 282 -15.13 18.82 21.66
CA VAL A 282 -14.44 18.33 20.45
C VAL A 282 -15.47 17.67 19.53
N ASP A 283 -15.76 18.33 18.41
CA ASP A 283 -16.67 17.88 17.34
C ASP A 283 -16.00 18.08 15.96
N PRO A 284 -15.19 17.10 15.51
CA PRO A 284 -14.30 17.22 14.34
C PRO A 284 -14.97 16.94 12.98
#